data_AF-A0A1M6APV8-F1
#
_entry.id   AF-A0A1M6APV8-F1
#
_cell.length_a   1.000
_cell.length_b   1.000
_cell.length_c   1.000
_cell.angle_alpha   90.00
_cell.angle_beta   90.00
_cell.angle_gamma   90.00
#
_symmetry.space_group_name_H-M   'P 1'
#
loop_
_entity.id
_entity.type
_entity.pdbx_description
1 polymer ?
#
loop_
_entity_poly.entity_id
_entity_poly.type
_entity_poly.pdbx_seq_one_letter_code
_entity_poly.pdbx_strand_id
1 'polypeptide(L)'
;MTRNKSFKQRVRSRMAKTGERYTAARAHLVPEGERPGAGPAAAADAHGASPAAPTAPMRARVSSDAVRERTGHGYDTWFARLDAWGATARSHREIAAHLVQEHGVGGWWAQSLTVAYEQERGMRVPGRRADGYTASASKTVRAPLEDVFAALVHDQVRERWLQGTDLAVLSHTPPRRVTADPGDGTRVVLYLTDRGGDRVSVAVEQSRLADAASAARAKESWREHLGRLKSLVEPAP
;
A
#
# COMPACT_ATOMS: atom_id res chain seq x y z
N MET A 1 -18.24 -14.42 -27.39
CA MET A 1 -16.96 -13.75 -27.04
C MET A 1 -17.26 -12.41 -26.37
N THR A 2 -16.78 -12.17 -25.15
CA THR A 2 -17.11 -10.95 -24.37
C THR A 2 -16.44 -9.70 -24.94
N ARG A 3 -17.14 -8.55 -24.93
CA ARG A 3 -16.69 -7.20 -25.35
C ARG A 3 -15.29 -6.79 -24.84
N ASN A 4 -14.88 -7.34 -23.70
CA ASN A 4 -13.57 -7.11 -23.08
C ASN A 4 -12.41 -7.86 -23.79
N LYS A 5 -12.68 -9.02 -24.41
CA LYS A 5 -11.68 -9.78 -25.19
C LYS A 5 -11.32 -9.07 -26.50
N SER A 6 -12.33 -8.54 -27.22
CA SER A 6 -12.12 -7.80 -28.47
C SER A 6 -11.44 -6.44 -28.24
N PHE A 7 -11.67 -5.80 -27.09
CA PHE A 7 -10.96 -4.58 -26.70
C PHE A 7 -9.46 -4.84 -26.45
N LYS A 8 -9.12 -5.88 -25.66
CA LYS A 8 -7.72 -6.26 -25.39
C LYS A 8 -6.96 -6.70 -26.64
N GLN A 9 -7.64 -7.27 -27.63
CA GLN A 9 -7.03 -7.62 -28.91
C GLN A 9 -6.69 -6.36 -29.73
N ARG A 10 -7.58 -5.37 -29.78
CA ARG A 10 -7.33 -4.09 -30.47
C ARG A 10 -6.19 -3.29 -29.84
N VAL A 11 -6.07 -3.30 -28.50
CA VAL A 11 -4.94 -2.66 -27.81
C VAL A 11 -3.61 -3.33 -28.19
N ARG A 12 -3.56 -4.67 -28.21
CA ARG A 12 -2.33 -5.41 -28.60
C ARG A 12 -1.95 -5.22 -30.06
N SER A 13 -2.92 -5.21 -30.98
CA SER A 13 -2.64 -4.93 -32.40
C SER A 13 -2.10 -3.53 -32.63
N ARG A 14 -2.54 -2.53 -31.85
CA ARG A 14 -1.96 -1.18 -31.91
C ARG A 14 -0.54 -1.15 -31.35
N MET A 15 -0.31 -1.74 -30.18
CA MET A 15 1.05 -1.83 -29.59
C MET A 15 2.05 -2.45 -30.56
N ALA A 16 1.66 -3.51 -31.28
CA ALA A 16 2.51 -4.16 -32.28
C ALA A 16 2.78 -3.26 -33.50
N LYS A 17 1.87 -2.33 -33.81
CA LYS A 17 1.95 -1.44 -34.98
C LYS A 17 2.67 -0.12 -34.68
N THR A 18 2.60 0.38 -33.45
CA THR A 18 3.10 1.71 -33.08
C THR A 18 4.28 1.67 -32.12
N GLY A 19 4.60 0.52 -31.52
CA GLY A 19 5.60 0.40 -30.47
C GLY A 19 5.21 1.07 -29.14
N GLU A 20 3.98 1.59 -29.05
CA GLU A 20 3.46 2.28 -27.86
C GLU A 20 3.30 1.32 -26.68
N ARG A 21 3.56 1.82 -25.46
CA ARG A 21 3.25 1.08 -24.22
C ARG A 21 1.73 0.91 -24.05
N TYR A 22 1.31 -0.15 -23.36
CA TYR A 22 -0.09 -0.57 -23.23
C TYR A 22 -1.05 0.55 -22.79
N THR A 23 -0.63 1.41 -21.87
CA THR A 23 -1.42 2.54 -21.34
C THR A 23 -1.70 3.60 -22.41
N ALA A 24 -0.70 3.94 -23.23
CA ALA A 24 -0.84 4.86 -24.35
C ALA A 24 -1.73 4.25 -25.46
N ALA A 25 -1.48 3.00 -25.83
CA ALA A 25 -2.28 2.30 -26.85
C ALA A 25 -3.76 2.14 -26.42
N ARG A 26 -4.02 1.98 -25.12
CA ARG A 26 -5.37 1.90 -24.54
C ARG A 26 -6.08 3.24 -24.56
N ALA A 27 -5.40 4.34 -24.25
CA ALA A 27 -6.00 5.68 -24.21
C ALA A 27 -6.60 6.11 -25.55
N HIS A 28 -5.97 5.72 -26.67
CA HIS A 28 -6.45 6.01 -28.02
C HIS A 28 -7.69 5.21 -28.46
N LEU A 29 -8.08 4.17 -27.71
CA LEU A 29 -9.16 3.25 -28.09
C LEU A 29 -10.41 3.37 -27.21
N VAL A 30 -10.39 4.25 -26.21
CA VAL A 30 -11.54 4.57 -25.34
C VAL A 30 -12.38 5.69 -25.99
N PRO A 31 -13.71 5.53 -26.16
CA PRO A 31 -14.57 6.57 -26.73
C PRO A 31 -14.63 7.83 -25.85
N GLU A 32 -14.78 8.99 -26.50
CA GLU A 32 -14.61 10.31 -25.91
C GLU A 32 -15.64 10.71 -24.83
N GLY A 33 -16.74 9.95 -24.71
CA GLY A 33 -17.80 10.14 -23.70
C GLY A 33 -17.57 9.43 -22.36
N GLU A 34 -16.44 8.75 -22.18
CA GLU A 34 -16.07 8.01 -20.96
C GLU A 34 -14.84 8.64 -20.28
N ARG A 35 -14.66 9.95 -20.45
CA ARG A 35 -13.64 10.74 -19.72
C ARG A 35 -14.19 11.11 -18.34
N PRO A 36 -13.66 10.55 -17.23
CA PRO A 36 -14.03 11.03 -15.91
C PRO A 36 -13.45 12.43 -15.72
N GLY A 37 -14.30 13.36 -15.26
CA GLY A 37 -13.89 14.70 -14.86
C GLY A 37 -12.76 14.66 -13.84
N ALA A 38 -11.85 15.63 -13.97
CA ALA A 38 -10.67 15.79 -13.13
C ALA A 38 -11.02 15.88 -11.64
N GLY A 39 -10.79 14.78 -10.92
CA GLY A 39 -10.58 14.70 -9.47
C GLY A 39 -9.20 14.08 -9.21
N PRO A 40 -8.53 14.39 -8.09
CA PRO A 40 -7.10 14.14 -7.95
C PRO A 40 -6.77 12.64 -7.99
N ALA A 41 -5.76 12.34 -8.80
CA ALA A 41 -5.40 11.02 -9.30
C ALA A 41 -5.10 9.97 -8.22
N ALA A 42 -5.68 8.78 -8.38
CA ALA A 42 -5.12 7.53 -7.90
C ALA A 42 -5.38 6.43 -8.95
N ALA A 43 -4.40 6.24 -9.83
CA ALA A 43 -4.36 5.12 -10.76
C ALA A 43 -3.94 3.86 -10.00
N ALA A 44 -4.80 2.84 -10.05
CA ALA A 44 -4.46 1.47 -9.74
C ALA A 44 -3.88 0.82 -11.02
N ASP A 45 -2.62 0.41 -10.97
CA ASP A 45 -2.07 -0.63 -11.82
C ASP A 45 -1.37 -1.65 -10.92
N ALA A 46 -1.90 -2.87 -10.93
CA ALA A 46 -1.29 -4.03 -10.29
C ALA A 46 -0.21 -4.58 -11.22
N HIS A 47 1.04 -4.59 -10.76
CA HIS A 47 2.05 -5.66 -10.94
C HIS A 47 3.27 -5.31 -10.05
N GLY A 48 3.49 -6.11 -8.99
CA GLY A 48 4.53 -5.91 -7.98
C GLY A 48 3.96 -5.36 -6.67
N ALA A 49 3.37 -6.24 -5.86
CA ALA A 49 2.85 -5.87 -4.55
C ALA A 49 3.99 -5.43 -3.62
N SER A 50 4.19 -4.12 -3.52
CA SER A 50 4.83 -3.48 -2.37
C SER A 50 3.84 -3.58 -1.18
N PRO A 51 4.24 -4.10 -0.01
CA PRO A 51 3.37 -4.15 1.14
C PRO A 51 3.03 -2.73 1.58
N ALA A 52 1.73 -2.42 1.49
CA ALA A 52 1.18 -1.16 1.95
C ALA A 52 1.42 -1.01 3.46
N ALA A 53 1.98 0.12 3.86
CA ALA A 53 2.18 0.47 5.27
C ALA A 53 0.87 0.34 6.09
N PRO A 54 0.92 -0.05 7.39
CA PRO A 54 -0.25 0.06 8.26
C PRO A 54 -0.58 1.54 8.39
N THR A 55 -1.62 1.91 7.65
CA THR A 55 -2.14 3.27 7.59
C THR A 55 -2.87 3.57 8.88
N ALA A 56 -2.90 4.85 9.29
CA ALA A 56 -3.63 5.30 10.48
C ALA A 56 -5.05 4.69 10.52
N PRO A 57 -5.62 4.46 11.71
CA PRO A 57 -6.95 3.88 11.85
C PRO A 57 -7.93 4.62 10.93
N MET A 58 -8.85 3.89 10.29
CA MET A 58 -9.64 4.46 9.20
C MET A 58 -10.45 5.69 9.66
N ARG A 59 -10.94 5.69 10.90
CA ARG A 59 -11.63 6.83 11.53
C ARG A 59 -10.76 8.09 11.70
N ALA A 60 -9.44 7.96 11.71
CA ALA A 60 -8.52 9.11 11.71
C ALA A 60 -8.24 9.65 10.29
N ARG A 61 -8.59 8.90 9.24
CA ARG A 61 -8.39 9.28 7.84
C ARG A 61 -9.68 9.73 7.17
N VAL A 62 -10.81 9.24 7.65
CA VAL A 62 -12.15 9.53 7.15
C VAL A 62 -13.02 9.91 8.35
N SER A 63 -13.50 11.16 8.37
CA SER A 63 -14.31 11.66 9.49
C SER A 63 -15.73 11.08 9.47
N SER A 64 -16.34 10.97 10.64
CA SER A 64 -17.74 10.55 10.78
C SER A 64 -18.70 11.42 9.97
N ASP A 65 -18.43 12.72 9.84
CA ASP A 65 -19.25 13.65 9.07
C ASP A 65 -19.18 13.36 7.56
N ALA A 66 -17.99 13.08 7.02
CA ALA A 66 -17.83 12.71 5.62
C ALA A 66 -18.53 11.38 5.29
N VAL A 67 -18.48 10.42 6.21
CA VAL A 67 -19.22 9.16 6.07
C VAL A 67 -20.73 9.41 6.06
N ARG A 68 -21.23 10.23 6.99
CA ARG A 68 -22.67 10.55 7.07
C ARG A 68 -23.17 11.25 5.82
N GLU A 69 -22.42 12.23 5.32
CA GLU A 69 -22.78 12.98 4.11
C GLU A 69 -22.89 12.05 2.88
N ARG A 70 -21.99 11.07 2.76
CA ARG A 70 -21.88 10.24 1.54
C ARG A 70 -22.60 8.91 1.60
N THR A 71 -22.89 8.41 2.79
CA THR A 71 -23.54 7.10 2.98
C THR A 71 -24.88 7.22 3.69
N GLY A 72 -25.28 8.42 4.13
CA GLY A 72 -26.55 8.68 4.84
C GLY A 72 -26.49 8.38 6.34
N HIS A 73 -25.46 7.69 6.83
CA HIS A 73 -25.34 7.30 8.24
C HIS A 73 -23.90 7.44 8.75
N GLY A 74 -23.75 7.73 10.04
CA GLY A 74 -22.44 7.76 10.70
C GLY A 74 -21.91 6.35 11.00
N TYR A 75 -20.65 6.27 11.44
CA TYR A 75 -20.01 5.01 11.78
C TYR A 75 -20.80 4.17 12.78
N ASP A 76 -21.33 4.77 13.85
CA ASP A 76 -21.98 4.00 14.93
C ASP A 76 -23.26 3.31 14.42
N THR A 77 -24.04 3.99 13.59
CA THR A 77 -25.23 3.42 12.94
C THR A 77 -24.86 2.30 11.96
N TRP A 78 -23.80 2.48 11.17
CA TRP A 78 -23.32 1.42 10.27
C TRP A 78 -22.82 0.22 11.02
N PHE A 79 -22.06 0.42 12.10
CA PHE A 79 -21.50 -0.66 12.89
C PHE A 79 -22.61 -1.44 13.58
N ALA A 80 -23.63 -0.77 14.14
CA ALA A 80 -24.80 -1.44 14.70
C ALA A 80 -25.53 -2.31 13.66
N ARG A 81 -25.66 -1.85 12.41
CA ARG A 81 -26.25 -2.65 11.32
C ARG A 81 -25.41 -3.87 10.96
N LEU A 82 -24.09 -3.69 10.88
CA LEU A 82 -23.15 -4.77 10.60
C LEU A 82 -23.11 -5.80 11.74
N ASP A 83 -23.15 -5.35 12.99
CA ASP A 83 -23.25 -6.23 14.17
C ASP A 83 -24.55 -7.03 14.15
N ALA A 84 -25.69 -6.38 13.89
CA ALA A 84 -26.99 -7.03 13.81
C ALA A 84 -27.06 -8.07 12.69
N TRP A 85 -26.36 -7.83 11.57
CA TRP A 85 -26.23 -8.81 10.49
C TRP A 85 -25.26 -9.96 10.84
N GLY A 86 -24.42 -9.81 11.86
CA GLY A 86 -23.41 -10.78 12.29
C GLY A 86 -22.10 -10.68 11.49
N ALA A 87 -21.70 -9.47 11.08
CA ALA A 87 -20.53 -9.26 10.23
C ALA A 87 -19.22 -9.79 10.83
N THR A 88 -19.13 -9.97 12.15
CA THR A 88 -17.94 -10.54 12.83
C THR A 88 -17.58 -11.97 12.41
N ALA A 89 -18.55 -12.73 11.91
CA ALA A 89 -18.34 -14.09 11.41
C ALA A 89 -18.05 -14.15 9.89
N ARG A 90 -17.89 -13.00 9.22
CA ARG A 90 -17.81 -12.90 7.76
C ARG A 90 -16.50 -12.33 7.30
N SER A 91 -16.13 -12.63 6.06
CA SER A 91 -14.94 -12.09 5.43
C SER A 91 -15.11 -10.63 5.04
N HIS A 92 -13.98 -9.92 4.95
CA HIS A 92 -13.91 -8.54 4.44
C HIS A 92 -14.71 -8.35 3.14
N ARG A 93 -14.58 -9.30 2.20
CA ARG A 93 -15.24 -9.24 0.90
C ARG A 93 -16.76 -9.32 1.04
N GLU A 94 -17.25 -10.16 1.93
CA GLU A 94 -18.68 -10.33 2.18
C GLU A 94 -19.28 -9.09 2.85
N ILE A 95 -18.56 -8.47 3.79
CA ILE A 95 -19.00 -7.24 4.45
C ILE A 95 -19.07 -6.08 3.44
N ALA A 96 -18.03 -5.89 2.62
CA ALA A 96 -18.03 -4.85 1.59
C ALA A 96 -19.12 -5.09 0.53
N ALA A 97 -19.34 -6.35 0.12
CA ALA A 97 -20.40 -6.70 -0.82
C ALA A 97 -21.79 -6.43 -0.22
N HIS A 98 -22.02 -6.78 1.04
CA HIS A 98 -23.29 -6.53 1.73
C HIS A 98 -23.62 -5.03 1.79
N LEU A 99 -22.63 -4.18 2.13
CA LEU A 99 -22.82 -2.73 2.14
C LEU A 99 -23.17 -2.17 0.76
N VAL A 100 -22.59 -2.70 -0.32
CA VAL A 100 -22.91 -2.28 -1.69
C VAL A 100 -24.29 -2.80 -2.12
N GLN A 101 -24.56 -4.08 -1.90
CA GLN A 101 -25.72 -4.77 -2.48
C GLN A 101 -27.01 -4.48 -1.71
N GLU A 102 -26.96 -4.55 -0.37
CA GLU A 102 -28.15 -4.40 0.48
C GLU A 102 -28.40 -2.95 0.88
N HIS A 103 -27.34 -2.13 0.94
CA HIS A 103 -27.43 -0.75 1.44
C HIS A 103 -27.04 0.32 0.43
N GLY A 104 -26.68 -0.06 -0.80
CA GLY A 104 -26.38 0.89 -1.89
C GLY A 104 -25.15 1.76 -1.64
N VAL A 105 -24.28 1.39 -0.69
CA VAL A 105 -23.10 2.19 -0.35
C VAL A 105 -22.10 2.16 -1.51
N GLY A 106 -21.63 3.33 -1.93
CA GLY A 106 -20.63 3.41 -3.01
C GLY A 106 -19.37 2.59 -2.69
N GLY A 107 -18.81 1.90 -3.68
CA GLY A 107 -17.80 0.84 -3.47
C GLY A 107 -16.59 1.24 -2.62
N TRP A 108 -16.07 2.47 -2.79
CA TRP A 108 -14.96 2.97 -1.96
C TRP A 108 -15.38 3.20 -0.49
N TRP A 109 -16.58 3.73 -0.26
CA TRP A 109 -17.14 3.92 1.08
C TRP A 109 -17.44 2.60 1.77
N ALA A 110 -17.92 1.60 1.02
CA ALA A 110 -18.15 0.25 1.54
C ALA A 110 -16.84 -0.40 2.01
N GLN A 111 -15.75 -0.27 1.24
CA GLN A 111 -14.43 -0.72 1.67
C GLN A 111 -13.94 0.03 2.91
N SER A 112 -14.10 1.35 2.95
CA SER A 112 -13.66 2.17 4.07
C SER A 112 -14.42 1.84 5.37
N LEU A 113 -15.74 1.69 5.29
CA LEU A 113 -16.59 1.25 6.39
C LEU A 113 -16.23 -0.15 6.87
N THR A 114 -15.97 -1.08 5.95
CA THR A 114 -15.54 -2.44 6.29
C THR A 114 -14.22 -2.42 7.06
N VAL A 115 -13.21 -1.68 6.59
CA VAL A 115 -11.92 -1.57 7.29
C VAL A 115 -12.09 -0.94 8.67
N ALA A 116 -12.88 0.12 8.79
CA ALA A 116 -13.13 0.78 10.07
C ALA A 116 -13.84 -0.16 11.06
N TYR A 117 -14.84 -0.90 10.59
CA TYR A 117 -15.59 -1.87 11.38
C TYR A 117 -14.69 -3.01 11.88
N GLU A 118 -13.89 -3.61 10.99
CA GLU A 118 -12.97 -4.70 11.34
C GLU A 118 -11.91 -4.26 12.37
N GLN A 119 -11.45 -3.01 12.29
CA GLN A 119 -10.54 -2.42 13.26
C GLN A 119 -11.22 -2.23 14.63
N GLU A 120 -12.42 -1.65 14.65
CA GLU A 120 -13.17 -1.35 15.88
C GLU A 120 -13.63 -2.62 16.62
N ARG A 121 -13.96 -3.68 15.88
CA ARG A 121 -14.39 -4.97 16.44
C ARG A 121 -13.23 -5.94 16.71
N GLY A 122 -11.99 -5.49 16.52
CA GLY A 122 -10.79 -6.32 16.74
C GLY A 122 -10.69 -7.53 15.80
N MET A 123 -11.50 -7.59 14.74
CA MET A 123 -11.49 -8.67 13.75
C MET A 123 -10.19 -8.69 12.95
N ARG A 124 -9.53 -7.53 12.85
CA ARG A 124 -8.18 -7.37 12.32
C ARG A 124 -7.36 -6.58 13.31
N VAL A 125 -6.37 -7.22 13.94
CA VAL A 125 -5.25 -6.48 14.51
C VAL A 125 -4.35 -6.06 13.35
N PRO A 126 -4.20 -4.76 13.05
CA PRO A 126 -3.33 -4.31 11.97
C PRO A 126 -1.93 -4.93 12.13
N GLY A 127 -1.45 -5.60 11.08
CA GLY A 127 -0.15 -6.29 11.08
C GLY A 127 -0.19 -7.78 11.45
N ARG A 128 -1.29 -8.36 11.93
CA ARG A 128 -1.35 -9.80 12.21
C ARG A 128 -1.43 -10.63 10.92
N ARG A 129 -0.49 -11.55 10.75
CA ARG A 129 -0.41 -12.59 9.71
C ARG A 129 -0.40 -13.98 10.36
N ALA A 130 -0.48 -15.03 9.55
CA ALA A 130 -0.44 -16.41 10.03
C ALA A 130 0.89 -16.78 10.72
N ASP A 131 1.98 -16.10 10.33
CA ASP A 131 3.35 -16.31 10.80
C ASP A 131 3.81 -15.27 11.84
N GLY A 132 2.89 -14.47 12.41
CA GLY A 132 3.19 -13.46 13.43
C GLY A 132 2.68 -12.08 13.05
N TYR A 133 3.28 -11.04 13.63
CA TYR A 133 2.96 -9.65 13.35
C TYR A 133 3.91 -9.05 12.31
N THR A 134 3.45 -7.99 11.66
CA THR A 134 4.16 -7.25 10.62
C THR A 134 4.20 -5.78 10.98
N ALA A 135 5.40 -5.22 10.99
CA ALA A 135 5.62 -3.78 11.03
C ALA A 135 5.92 -3.27 9.62
N SER A 136 5.45 -2.07 9.31
CA SER A 136 5.88 -1.42 8.07
C SER A 136 5.96 0.09 8.24
N ALA A 137 6.94 0.67 7.57
CA ALA A 137 7.16 2.10 7.48
C ALA A 137 7.55 2.48 6.06
N SER A 138 7.32 3.73 5.68
CA SER A 138 7.78 4.23 4.39
C SER A 138 8.18 5.70 4.48
N LYS A 139 9.08 6.09 3.57
CA LYS A 139 9.53 7.47 3.41
C LYS A 139 9.76 7.74 1.93
N THR A 140 9.33 8.91 1.48
CA THR A 140 9.70 9.42 0.16
C THR A 140 10.94 10.28 0.28
N VAL A 141 11.93 10.01 -0.57
CA VAL A 141 13.20 10.73 -0.69
C VAL A 141 13.31 11.38 -2.07
N ARG A 142 14.11 12.44 -2.18
CA ARG A 142 14.44 13.15 -3.42
C ARG A 142 15.87 12.82 -3.85
N ALA A 143 16.03 11.67 -4.48
CA ALA A 143 17.30 11.17 -4.99
C ALA A 143 17.06 10.20 -6.16
N PRO A 144 18.04 10.00 -7.05
CA PRO A 144 17.98 9.00 -8.10
C PRO A 144 17.73 7.59 -7.53
N LEU A 145 16.92 6.78 -8.24
CA LEU A 145 16.56 5.43 -7.80
C LEU A 145 17.79 4.54 -7.55
N GLU A 146 18.80 4.65 -8.40
CA GLU A 146 20.03 3.87 -8.30
C GLU A 146 20.84 4.23 -7.04
N ASP A 147 20.91 5.51 -6.67
CA ASP A 147 21.61 5.97 -5.47
C ASP A 147 20.93 5.47 -4.20
N VAL A 148 19.58 5.51 -4.20
CA VAL A 148 18.80 4.95 -3.09
C VAL A 148 18.99 3.44 -3.00
N PHE A 149 19.00 2.74 -4.14
CA PHE A 149 19.26 1.30 -4.19
C PHE A 149 20.65 0.95 -3.66
N ALA A 150 21.68 1.68 -4.08
CA ALA A 150 23.06 1.56 -3.62
C ALA A 150 23.15 1.73 -2.09
N ALA A 151 22.42 2.69 -1.51
CA ALA A 151 22.38 2.91 -0.06
C ALA A 151 21.75 1.77 0.75
N LEU A 152 21.00 0.85 0.12
CA LEU A 152 20.45 -0.33 0.76
C LEU A 152 21.38 -1.54 0.68
N VAL A 153 22.15 -1.68 -0.41
CA VAL A 153 22.97 -2.88 -0.67
C VAL A 153 24.41 -2.73 -0.19
N HIS A 154 25.00 -1.53 -0.20
CA HIS A 154 26.38 -1.33 0.23
C HIS A 154 26.49 -1.21 1.74
N ASP A 155 27.22 -2.14 2.36
CA ASP A 155 27.35 -2.26 3.82
C ASP A 155 27.81 -0.97 4.50
N GLN A 156 28.84 -0.31 3.96
CA GLN A 156 29.35 0.95 4.50
C GLN A 156 28.33 2.09 4.45
N VAL A 157 27.49 2.13 3.42
CA VAL A 157 26.44 3.15 3.29
C VAL A 157 25.27 2.81 4.21
N ARG A 158 24.94 1.52 4.30
CA ARG A 158 23.86 1.00 5.15
C ARG A 158 24.09 1.27 6.63
N GLU A 159 25.31 1.07 7.11
CA GLU A 159 25.70 1.35 8.50
C GLU A 159 25.40 2.80 8.91
N ARG A 160 25.60 3.77 8.00
CA ARG A 160 25.41 5.20 8.30
C ARG A 160 23.98 5.56 8.70
N TRP A 161 22.98 4.87 8.15
CA TRP A 161 21.57 5.15 8.45
C TRP A 161 20.93 4.13 9.40
N LEU A 162 21.54 2.95 9.57
CA LEU A 162 21.13 1.93 10.54
C LEU A 162 21.72 2.12 11.93
N GLN A 163 22.89 2.78 12.06
CA GLN A 163 23.53 3.14 13.33
C GLN A 163 23.61 1.98 14.33
N GLY A 164 24.31 0.89 13.96
CA GLY A 164 24.46 -0.29 14.81
C GLY A 164 23.26 -1.25 14.81
N THR A 165 22.23 -1.00 13.99
CA THR A 165 21.17 -2.00 13.77
C THR A 165 21.64 -3.05 12.76
N ASP A 166 21.74 -4.30 13.20
CA ASP A 166 22.12 -5.41 12.34
C ASP A 166 21.08 -5.65 11.22
N LEU A 167 21.57 -5.71 9.99
CA LEU A 167 20.76 -6.00 8.81
C LEU A 167 21.63 -6.60 7.71
N ALA A 168 21.70 -7.94 7.69
CA ALA A 168 22.44 -8.69 6.68
C ALA A 168 21.62 -8.85 5.40
N VAL A 169 22.14 -8.38 4.26
CA VAL A 169 21.44 -8.54 2.98
C VAL A 169 21.50 -10.00 2.55
N LEU A 170 20.32 -10.59 2.32
CA LEU A 170 20.18 -11.98 1.86
C LEU A 170 20.04 -12.07 0.34
N SER A 171 19.25 -11.18 -0.25
CA SER A 171 19.05 -11.12 -1.70
C SER A 171 18.48 -9.78 -2.12
N HIS A 172 18.67 -9.42 -3.39
CA HIS A 172 18.09 -8.21 -3.96
C HIS A 172 17.65 -8.43 -5.40
N THR A 173 16.65 -7.67 -5.83
CA THR A 173 16.19 -7.58 -7.23
C THR A 173 16.34 -6.12 -7.65
N PRO A 174 17.47 -5.75 -8.26
CA PRO A 174 17.73 -4.36 -8.60
C PRO A 174 16.72 -3.80 -9.61
N PRO A 175 16.39 -2.51 -9.53
CA PRO A 175 16.62 -1.59 -8.41
C PRO A 175 15.44 -1.56 -7.42
N ARG A 176 14.59 -2.60 -7.38
CA ARG A 176 13.24 -2.50 -6.78
C ARG A 176 13.10 -3.08 -5.39
N ARG A 177 13.98 -4.01 -4.99
CA ARG A 177 13.75 -4.79 -3.77
C ARG A 177 15.05 -5.28 -3.15
N VAL A 178 15.15 -5.20 -1.83
CA VAL A 178 16.21 -5.80 -1.01
C VAL A 178 15.56 -6.63 0.09
N THR A 179 16.07 -7.82 0.33
CA THR A 179 15.62 -8.71 1.39
C THR A 179 16.77 -8.92 2.35
N ALA A 180 16.52 -8.78 3.65
CA ALA A 180 17.54 -8.82 4.67
C ALA A 180 17.10 -9.59 5.93
N ASP A 181 18.11 -10.01 6.69
CA ASP A 181 18.01 -10.71 7.95
C ASP A 181 18.55 -9.83 9.08
N PRO A 182 17.72 -9.46 10.06
CA PRO A 182 18.18 -8.76 11.26
C PRO A 182 18.72 -9.70 12.36
N GLY A 183 18.76 -11.02 12.15
CA GLY A 183 19.38 -11.99 13.08
C GLY A 183 18.55 -12.40 14.30
N ASP A 184 17.31 -11.93 14.40
CA ASP A 184 16.38 -12.20 15.52
C ASP A 184 15.23 -13.17 15.15
N GLY A 185 15.35 -13.82 13.98
CA GLY A 185 14.31 -14.73 13.45
C GLY A 185 13.18 -14.02 12.69
N THR A 186 13.16 -12.68 12.67
CA THR A 186 12.27 -11.88 11.84
C THR A 186 12.78 -11.78 10.39
N ARG A 187 12.01 -11.13 9.51
CA ARG A 187 12.38 -10.96 8.10
C ARG A 187 12.13 -9.54 7.66
N VAL A 188 13.14 -8.89 7.07
CA VAL A 188 13.02 -7.52 6.55
C VAL A 188 13.01 -7.54 5.03
N VAL A 189 12.08 -6.79 4.43
CA VAL A 189 12.03 -6.55 2.99
C VAL A 189 11.86 -5.06 2.74
N LEU A 190 12.77 -4.51 1.96
CA LEU A 190 12.78 -3.12 1.52
C LEU A 190 12.34 -3.05 0.05
N TYR A 191 11.47 -2.11 -0.27
CA TYR A 191 10.88 -1.90 -1.58
C TYR A 191 11.14 -0.46 -2.03
N LEU A 192 11.58 -0.33 -3.28
CA LEU A 192 11.74 0.96 -3.95
C LEU A 192 10.68 1.12 -5.02
N THR A 193 10.00 2.25 -5.00
CA THR A 193 9.04 2.65 -6.02
C THR A 193 9.42 4.02 -6.55
N ASP A 194 9.81 4.05 -7.82
CA ASP A 194 10.02 5.30 -8.56
C ASP A 194 8.71 6.08 -8.67
N ARG A 195 8.75 7.34 -8.26
CA ARG A 195 7.63 8.30 -8.32
C ARG A 195 7.86 9.41 -9.36
N GLY A 196 8.94 9.32 -10.14
CA GLY A 196 9.34 10.31 -11.14
C GLY A 196 9.89 11.60 -10.55
N GLY A 197 10.75 12.27 -11.33
CA GLY A 197 11.42 13.51 -10.92
C GLY A 197 12.33 13.32 -9.71
N ASP A 198 13.17 12.27 -9.76
CA ASP A 198 14.08 11.87 -8.68
C ASP A 198 13.38 11.66 -7.34
N ARG A 199 12.16 11.13 -7.35
CA ARG A 199 11.43 10.81 -6.12
C ARG A 199 11.37 9.31 -5.88
N VAL A 200 12.17 8.91 -4.90
CA VAL A 200 12.29 7.63 -4.21
C VAL A 200 11.20 7.27 -3.21
N SER A 201 10.19 6.43 -3.44
CA SER A 201 9.42 5.89 -2.30
C SER A 201 10.10 4.63 -1.76
N VAL A 202 10.68 4.71 -0.56
CA VAL A 202 11.29 3.59 0.17
C VAL A 202 10.29 3.06 1.19
N ALA A 203 9.93 1.78 1.11
CA ALA A 203 9.07 1.11 2.07
C ALA A 203 9.80 -0.08 2.69
N VAL A 204 9.64 -0.28 4.00
CA VAL A 204 10.15 -1.44 4.72
C VAL A 204 8.99 -2.23 5.30
N GLU A 205 9.06 -3.55 5.17
CA GLU A 205 8.22 -4.51 5.87
C GLU A 205 9.12 -5.40 6.73
N GLN A 206 8.84 -5.47 8.02
CA GLN A 206 9.42 -6.48 8.91
C GLN A 206 8.32 -7.43 9.35
N SER A 207 8.45 -8.72 9.04
CA SER A 207 7.46 -9.76 9.35
C SER A 207 7.98 -10.75 10.40
N ARG A 208 7.09 -11.62 10.88
CA ARG A 208 7.32 -12.62 11.95
C ARG A 208 7.61 -12.04 13.33
N LEU A 209 7.10 -10.84 13.62
CA LEU A 209 7.20 -10.24 14.94
C LEU A 209 6.31 -11.00 15.93
N ALA A 210 6.76 -11.19 17.16
CA ALA A 210 6.06 -12.01 18.15
C ALA A 210 4.67 -11.47 18.52
N ASP A 211 4.55 -10.15 18.63
CA ASP A 211 3.36 -9.47 19.15
C ASP A 211 3.18 -8.05 18.57
N ALA A 212 2.04 -7.44 18.88
CA ALA A 212 1.69 -6.09 18.42
C ALA A 212 2.59 -4.99 19.00
N ALA A 213 3.09 -5.13 20.22
CA ALA A 213 3.97 -4.14 20.85
C ALA A 213 5.35 -4.14 20.17
N SER A 214 5.87 -5.33 19.84
CA SER A 214 7.08 -5.52 19.06
C SER A 214 6.93 -4.92 17.65
N ALA A 215 5.77 -5.08 17.01
CA ALA A 215 5.50 -4.44 15.73
C ALA A 215 5.41 -2.90 15.81
N ALA A 216 4.86 -2.36 16.89
CA ALA A 216 4.83 -0.92 17.13
C ALA A 216 6.25 -0.34 17.31
N ARG A 217 7.08 -0.97 18.16
CA ARG A 217 8.49 -0.59 18.36
C ARG A 217 9.31 -0.65 17.07
N ALA A 218 9.18 -1.75 16.32
CA ALA A 218 9.85 -1.91 15.04
C ALA A 218 9.45 -0.80 14.05
N LYS A 219 8.15 -0.46 13.98
CA LYS A 219 7.65 0.62 13.12
C LYS A 219 8.29 1.98 13.46
N GLU A 220 8.43 2.30 14.74
CA GLU A 220 9.05 3.56 15.18
C GLU A 220 10.54 3.59 14.83
N SER A 221 11.28 2.54 15.16
CA SER A 221 12.68 2.37 14.78
C SER A 221 12.89 2.52 13.26
N TRP A 222 12.05 1.87 12.45
CA TRP A 222 12.12 1.99 10.99
C TRP A 222 11.81 3.40 10.48
N ARG A 223 10.93 4.17 11.14
CA ARG A 223 10.69 5.57 10.75
C ARG A 223 11.92 6.43 10.98
N GLU A 224 12.63 6.21 12.09
CA GLU A 224 13.89 6.91 12.39
C GLU A 224 14.97 6.54 11.37
N HIS A 225 15.17 5.24 11.12
CA HIS A 225 16.10 4.73 10.11
C HIS A 225 15.83 5.32 8.73
N LEU A 226 14.58 5.30 8.26
CA LEU A 226 14.22 5.89 6.97
C LEU A 226 14.35 7.42 6.95
N GLY A 227 14.24 8.07 8.11
CA GLY A 227 14.57 9.49 8.28
C GLY A 227 16.06 9.76 8.06
N ARG A 228 16.93 8.95 8.68
CA ARG A 228 18.39 9.01 8.47
C ARG A 228 18.76 8.71 7.02
N LEU A 229 18.15 7.70 6.40
CA LEU A 229 18.33 7.37 4.99
C LEU A 229 17.97 8.56 4.09
N LYS A 230 16.84 9.24 4.36
CA LYS A 230 16.45 10.44 3.63
C LYS A 230 17.54 11.53 3.71
N SER A 231 18.00 11.85 4.91
CA SER A 231 19.06 12.85 5.10
C SER A 231 20.39 12.47 4.46
N LEU A 232 20.65 11.16 4.31
CA LEU A 232 21.87 10.64 3.70
C LEU A 232 21.87 10.74 2.17
N VAL A 233 20.74 10.46 1.52
CA VAL A 233 20.65 10.35 0.05
C VAL A 233 20.17 11.63 -0.63
N GLU A 234 19.51 12.52 0.10
CA GLU A 234 19.09 13.80 -0.48
C GLU A 234 20.27 14.76 -0.55
N PRO A 235 20.40 15.53 -1.65
CA PRO A 235 21.38 16.59 -1.73
C PRO A 235 21.14 17.61 -0.60
N ALA A 236 22.22 18.22 -0.10
CA ALA A 236 22.11 19.33 0.84
C ALA A 236 21.25 20.45 0.21
N PRO A 237 20.39 21.10 1.03
CA PRO A 237 19.49 22.14 0.56
C PRO A 237 20.22 23.35 -0.04
#